data_AF-A0A221K963-F1
#
_entry.id   AF-A0A221K963-F1
#
_cell.length_a   1.000
_cell.length_b   1.000
_cell.length_c   1.000
_cell.angle_alpha   90.00
_cell.angle_beta   90.00
_cell.angle_gamma   90.00
#
_symmetry.space_group_name_H-M   'P 1'
#
loop_
_entity.id
_entity.type
_entity.pdbx_description
1 polymer ?
#
loop_
_entity_poly.entity_id
_entity_poly.type
_entity_poly.pdbx_seq_one_letter_code
_entity_poly.pdbx_strand_id
1 'polypeptide(L)'
;MEAAALTAMRHLDDIEAWSARSETIMMSLSGKTPPALRAVLTEWPLVSAPMAEKLTGASRAAVQRNLTWMEQKGLIRELTGQGRFRMWRALN
;
A
#
# COMPACT_ATOMS: atom_id res chain seq x y z
N MET A 1 25.32 11.61 10.66
CA MET A 1 24.85 10.21 10.48
C MET A 1 23.65 9.90 11.37
N GLU A 2 23.69 10.26 12.65
CA GLU A 2 22.60 9.99 13.61
C GLU A 2 21.22 10.50 13.17
N ALA A 3 21.13 11.74 12.66
CA ALA A 3 19.85 12.31 12.18
C ALA A 3 19.21 11.53 11.00
N ALA A 4 20.04 10.94 10.13
CA ALA A 4 19.57 10.14 9.01
C ALA A 4 19.02 8.79 9.48
N ALA A 5 19.72 8.14 10.42
CA ALA A 5 19.25 6.91 11.04
C ALA A 5 17.93 7.12 11.81
N LEU A 6 17.80 8.22 12.55
CA LEU A 6 16.56 8.56 13.25
C LEU A 6 15.38 8.80 12.29
N THR A 7 15.63 9.45 11.16
CA THR A 7 14.59 9.64 10.12
C THR A 7 14.16 8.32 9.52
N ALA A 8 15.09 7.40 9.26
CA ALA A 8 14.79 6.08 8.76
C ALA A 8 13.95 5.25 9.77
N MET A 9 14.31 5.28 11.06
CA MET A 9 13.52 4.59 12.10
C MET A 9 12.10 5.14 12.19
N ARG A 10 11.92 6.46 12.17
CA ARG A 10 10.57 7.07 12.15
C ARG A 10 9.74 6.62 10.95
N HIS A 11 10.37 6.45 9.79
CA HIS A 11 9.67 5.94 8.61
C HIS A 11 9.18 4.50 8.79
N LEU A 12 9.96 3.67 9.50
CA LEU A 12 9.55 2.31 9.86
C LEU A 12 8.40 2.33 10.88
N ASP A 13 8.46 3.19 11.88
CA ASP A 13 7.36 3.34 12.86
C ASP A 13 6.06 3.78 12.17
N ASP A 14 6.15 4.74 11.23
CA ASP A 14 5.01 5.22 10.46
C ASP A 14 4.38 4.12 9.61
N ILE A 15 5.20 3.25 8.97
CA ILE A 15 4.69 2.17 8.13
C ILE A 15 4.02 1.06 8.95
N GLU A 16 4.56 0.77 10.15
CA GLU A 16 3.94 -0.16 11.10
C GLU A 16 2.59 0.37 11.59
N ALA A 17 2.53 1.65 11.98
CA ALA A 17 1.30 2.31 12.40
C ALA A 17 0.28 2.33 11.24
N TRP A 18 0.71 2.63 10.03
CA TRP A 18 -0.13 2.55 8.83
C TRP A 18 -0.69 1.15 8.61
N SER A 19 0.13 0.11 8.77
CA SER A 19 -0.28 -1.28 8.58
C SER A 19 -1.38 -1.70 9.56
N ALA A 20 -1.23 -1.38 10.85
CA ALA A 20 -2.21 -1.69 11.88
C ALA A 20 -3.56 -0.96 11.64
N ARG A 21 -3.51 0.32 11.27
CA ARG A 21 -4.73 1.09 10.91
C ARG A 21 -5.41 0.51 9.68
N SER A 22 -4.63 0.16 8.65
CA SER A 22 -5.14 -0.40 7.40
C SER A 22 -5.84 -1.75 7.64
N GLU A 23 -5.26 -2.61 8.48
CA GLU A 23 -5.88 -3.89 8.86
C GLU A 23 -7.26 -3.70 9.47
N THR A 24 -7.39 -2.77 10.42
CA THR A 24 -8.68 -2.45 11.06
C THR A 24 -9.70 -1.95 10.04
N ILE A 25 -9.32 -1.02 9.17
CA ILE A 25 -10.21 -0.45 8.14
C ILE A 25 -10.61 -1.50 7.09
N MET A 26 -9.71 -2.45 6.78
CA MET A 26 -9.91 -3.49 5.78
C MET A 26 -10.66 -4.72 6.31
N MET A 27 -11.05 -4.77 7.59
CA MET A 27 -11.79 -5.90 8.17
C MET A 27 -13.10 -6.24 7.44
N SER A 28 -13.73 -5.26 6.77
CA SER A 28 -14.95 -5.48 6.00
C SER A 28 -14.72 -6.17 4.64
N LEU A 29 -13.47 -6.26 4.18
CA LEU A 29 -13.12 -6.87 2.91
C LEU A 29 -12.85 -8.37 3.11
N SER A 30 -13.30 -9.17 2.14
CA SER A 30 -13.10 -10.61 2.14
C SER A 30 -11.98 -11.04 1.18
N GLY A 31 -11.53 -12.28 1.35
CA GLY A 31 -10.51 -12.89 0.49
C GLY A 31 -9.07 -12.54 0.88
N LYS A 32 -8.12 -13.02 0.07
CA LYS A 32 -6.68 -12.94 0.38
C LYS A 32 -5.98 -11.71 -0.22
N THR A 33 -6.59 -11.05 -1.20
CA THR A 33 -5.98 -9.88 -1.87
C THR A 33 -5.81 -8.67 -0.95
N PRO A 34 -6.79 -8.28 -0.11
CA PRO A 34 -6.62 -7.14 0.79
C PRO A 34 -5.39 -7.27 1.74
N PRO A 35 -5.23 -8.36 2.52
CA PRO A 35 -4.06 -8.49 3.39
C PRO A 35 -2.74 -8.64 2.62
N ALA A 36 -2.74 -9.31 1.44
CA ALA A 36 -1.55 -9.42 0.62
C ALA A 36 -1.08 -8.06 0.06
N LEU A 37 -2.02 -7.19 -0.35
CA LEU A 37 -1.68 -5.84 -0.79
C LEU A 37 -1.14 -4.97 0.33
N ARG A 38 -1.67 -5.10 1.54
CA ARG A 38 -1.12 -4.42 2.72
C ARG A 38 0.34 -4.81 2.95
N ALA A 39 0.67 -6.10 2.89
CA ALA A 39 2.04 -6.58 3.02
C ALA A 39 2.98 -6.02 1.92
N VAL A 40 2.53 -6.01 0.66
CA VAL A 40 3.31 -5.41 -0.44
C VAL A 40 3.59 -3.93 -0.18
N LEU A 41 2.62 -3.17 0.33
CA LEU A 41 2.79 -1.75 0.61
C LEU A 41 3.64 -1.46 1.87
N THR A 42 3.79 -2.41 2.79
CA THR A 42 4.77 -2.28 3.89
C THR A 42 6.20 -2.57 3.44
N GLU A 43 6.38 -3.40 2.41
CA GLU A 43 7.71 -3.81 1.91
C GLU A 43 8.26 -2.87 0.84
N TRP A 44 7.38 -2.19 0.10
CA TRP A 44 7.74 -1.39 -1.07
C TRP A 44 7.25 0.06 -0.93
N PRO A 45 8.15 1.07 -0.96
CA PRO A 45 7.76 2.47 -0.86
C PRO A 45 6.79 2.96 -1.95
N LEU A 46 6.85 2.32 -3.13
CA LEU A 46 6.00 2.60 -4.28
C LEU A 46 5.59 1.30 -4.96
N VAL A 47 4.30 1.20 -5.27
CA VAL A 47 3.71 -0.01 -5.86
C VAL A 47 2.88 0.38 -7.08
N SER A 48 3.06 -0.37 -8.17
CA SER A 48 2.16 -0.33 -9.33
C SER A 48 1.21 -1.51 -9.31
N ALA A 49 0.07 -1.40 -10.01
CA ALA A 49 -0.83 -2.54 -10.22
C ALA A 49 -0.15 -3.80 -10.82
N PRO A 50 0.73 -3.71 -11.85
CA PRO A 50 1.47 -4.87 -12.35
C PRO A 50 2.41 -5.51 -11.34
N MET A 51 3.10 -4.69 -10.56
CA MET A 51 3.99 -5.18 -9.51
C MET A 51 3.20 -5.91 -8.42
N ALA A 52 2.12 -5.31 -7.95
CA ALA A 52 1.25 -5.92 -6.95
C ALA A 52 0.59 -7.22 -7.45
N GLU A 53 0.16 -7.31 -8.71
CA GLU A 53 -0.33 -8.57 -9.28
C GLU A 53 0.72 -9.67 -9.17
N LYS A 54 1.98 -9.39 -9.56
CA LYS A 54 3.06 -10.36 -9.50
C LYS A 54 3.42 -10.76 -8.06
N LEU A 55 3.46 -9.80 -7.14
CA LEU A 55 3.86 -10.03 -5.75
C LEU A 55 2.77 -10.72 -4.91
N THR A 56 1.50 -10.40 -5.16
CA THR A 56 0.37 -10.98 -4.41
C THR A 56 -0.17 -12.27 -5.02
N GLY A 57 0.11 -12.53 -6.30
CA GLY A 57 -0.51 -13.61 -7.07
C GLY A 57 -2.00 -13.40 -7.37
N ALA A 58 -2.58 -12.26 -6.99
CA ALA A 58 -3.96 -11.92 -7.29
C ALA A 58 -4.08 -11.37 -8.73
N SER A 59 -5.24 -11.56 -9.36
CA SER A 59 -5.47 -11.01 -10.71
C SER A 59 -5.36 -9.49 -10.74
N ARG A 60 -4.91 -8.93 -11.87
CA ARG A 60 -4.83 -7.48 -12.09
C ARG A 60 -6.12 -6.74 -11.72
N ALA A 61 -7.27 -7.30 -12.09
CA ALA A 61 -8.56 -6.70 -11.80
C ALA A 61 -8.86 -6.66 -10.30
N ALA A 62 -8.51 -7.72 -9.54
CA ALA A 62 -8.65 -7.73 -8.09
C ALA A 62 -7.72 -6.70 -7.43
N VAL A 63 -6.48 -6.61 -7.89
CA VAL A 63 -5.50 -5.61 -7.42
C VAL A 63 -6.02 -4.19 -7.65
N GLN A 64 -6.46 -3.86 -8.86
CA GLN A 64 -6.94 -2.52 -9.20
C GLN A 64 -8.19 -2.11 -8.41
N ARG A 65 -9.13 -3.03 -8.19
CA ARG A 65 -10.30 -2.76 -7.34
C ARG A 65 -9.90 -2.44 -5.91
N ASN A 66 -8.97 -3.20 -5.34
CA ASN A 66 -8.47 -2.95 -3.98
C ASN A 66 -7.67 -1.65 -3.90
N LEU A 67 -6.78 -1.35 -4.84
CA LEU A 67 -6.05 -0.07 -4.87
C LEU A 67 -6.99 1.12 -4.95
N THR A 68 -8.02 1.05 -5.80
CA THR A 68 -9.06 2.08 -5.90
C THR A 68 -9.80 2.27 -4.58
N TRP A 69 -10.18 1.16 -3.94
CA TRP A 69 -10.85 1.21 -2.64
C TRP A 69 -9.95 1.78 -1.54
N MET A 70 -8.68 1.36 -1.47
CA MET A 70 -7.71 1.83 -0.48
C MET A 70 -7.44 3.33 -0.65
N GLU A 71 -7.37 3.81 -1.89
CA GLU A 71 -7.23 5.23 -2.22
C GLU A 71 -8.46 6.03 -1.77
N GLN A 72 -9.68 5.54 -2.06
CA GLN A 72 -10.93 6.14 -1.59
C GLN A 72 -11.05 6.18 -0.05
N LYS A 73 -10.46 5.21 0.64
CA LYS A 73 -10.40 5.16 2.11
C LYS A 73 -9.24 5.95 2.71
N GLY A 74 -8.43 6.62 1.89
CA GLY A 74 -7.30 7.41 2.37
C GLY A 74 -6.19 6.56 3.00
N LEU A 75 -6.08 5.28 2.62
CA LEU A 75 -4.98 4.42 3.05
C LEU A 75 -3.74 4.58 2.17
N ILE A 76 -3.94 4.88 0.89
CA ILE A 76 -2.87 5.09 -0.09
C ILE A 76 -3.13 6.33 -0.92
N ARG A 77 -2.09 6.85 -1.57
CA ARG A 77 -2.19 7.97 -2.52
C ARG A 77 -1.50 7.64 -3.83
N GLU A 78 -2.16 7.95 -4.93
CA GLU A 78 -1.58 7.90 -6.27
C GLU A 78 -0.68 9.12 -6.54
N LEU A 79 0.47 8.90 -7.16
CA LEU A 79 1.51 9.92 -7.31
C LEU A 79 1.74 10.43 -8.74
N THR A 80 1.23 9.74 -9.77
CA THR A 80 1.54 10.02 -11.17
C THR A 80 0.51 10.91 -11.89
N GLY A 81 -0.60 11.26 -11.24
CA GLY A 81 -1.52 12.29 -11.73
C GLY A 81 -2.40 11.85 -12.91
N GLN A 82 -2.86 10.59 -12.90
CA GLN A 82 -3.80 9.98 -13.87
C GLN A 82 -3.22 9.48 -15.22
N GLY A 83 -2.04 8.84 -15.20
CA GLY A 83 -1.47 8.14 -16.36
C GLY A 83 -1.80 6.65 -16.46
N ARG A 84 -1.28 5.97 -17.50
CA ARG A 84 -1.36 4.50 -17.67
C ARG A 84 -0.46 3.73 -16.69
N PHE A 85 0.52 4.39 -16.09
CA PHE A 85 1.52 3.81 -15.19
C PHE A 85 1.38 4.36 -13.76
N ARG A 86 0.19 4.21 -13.19
CA ARG A 86 -0.11 4.69 -11.83
C ARG A 86 0.77 3.98 -10.79
N MET A 87 1.23 4.76 -9.83
CA MET A 87 2.02 4.32 -8.69
C MET A 87 1.35 4.84 -7.43
N TRP A 88 1.26 3.99 -6.42
CA TRP A 88 0.70 4.32 -5.12
C TRP A 88 1.74 4.16 -4.02
N ARG A 89 1.62 4.97 -2.97
CA ARG A 89 2.33 4.82 -1.69
C ARG A 89 1.35 4.70 -0.54
N ALA A 90 1.79 4.08 0.55
CA ALA A 90 1.13 4.19 1.84
C ALA A 90 1.07 5.65 2.32
N LEU A 91 0.01 5.97 3.06
CA LEU A 91 -0.15 7.26 3.74
C LEU A 91 0.25 7.11 5.21
N ASN A 92 1.38 7.74 5.57
CA ASN A 92 1.86 7.87 6.95
C ASN A 92 0.87 8.71 7.76
#